data_AF-A0A090T398-F1
#
_entry.id   AF-A0A090T398-F1
#
_cell.length_a   1.000
_cell.length_b   1.000
_cell.length_c   1.000
_cell.angle_alpha   90.00
_cell.angle_beta   90.00
_cell.angle_gamma   90.00
#
_symmetry.space_group_name_H-M   'P 1'
#
loop_
_entity.id
_entity.type
_entity.pdbx_description
1 polymer ?
#
loop_
_entity_poly.entity_id
_entity_poly.type
_entity_poly.pdbx_seq_one_letter_code
_entity_poly.pdbx_strand_id
1 'polypeptide(L)'
;MSTPSAAPRAAVTRPNDDASASKAAAPAARFRSSGKSYQLTAIGTSTGGPVALQKILTKLPGNYPHPILLIQHMPATFTAAFAARLNSLCQITVKEAANGDVLQPGVAYLAPGGMQMMIEGRPGSAKIRILDGGERMNYKPCVDVTFGSAAKIYHDKVLSMVLTGMGLMAAKAHAC
;
A
#
# COMPACT_ATOMS: atom_id res chain seq x y z
N MET A 1 38.02 24.48 -78.21
CA MET A 1 39.08 25.13 -77.40
C MET A 1 38.44 25.72 -76.17
N SER A 2 39.11 25.58 -75.03
CA SER A 2 38.89 26.28 -73.75
C SER A 2 37.83 25.72 -72.77
N THR A 3 38.34 25.00 -71.77
CA THR A 3 37.83 24.96 -70.38
C THR A 3 37.99 26.36 -69.73
N PRO A 4 37.39 26.67 -68.55
CA PRO A 4 37.89 26.25 -67.22
C PRO A 4 36.76 25.78 -66.27
N SER A 5 36.94 24.79 -65.38
CA SER A 5 37.73 24.76 -64.12
C SER A 5 37.11 25.52 -62.94
N ALA A 6 36.67 24.80 -61.90
CA ALA A 6 36.83 25.19 -60.49
C ALA A 6 36.48 24.03 -59.51
N ALA A 7 37.56 23.48 -58.93
CA ALA A 7 37.83 22.85 -57.62
C ALA A 7 36.74 22.45 -56.58
N PRO A 8 37.07 21.49 -55.68
CA PRO A 8 36.13 20.69 -54.89
C PRO A 8 35.90 21.20 -53.46
N ARG A 9 34.82 20.76 -52.81
CA ARG A 9 34.62 20.88 -51.35
C ARG A 9 34.46 19.51 -50.70
N ALA A 10 35.26 19.31 -49.67
CA ALA A 10 35.44 18.07 -48.95
C ALA A 10 34.30 17.72 -47.99
N ALA A 11 34.21 16.40 -47.79
CA ALA A 11 33.47 15.56 -46.84
C ALA A 11 32.92 16.15 -45.54
N VAL A 12 31.75 15.65 -45.15
CA VAL A 12 31.43 15.33 -43.75
C VAL A 12 30.84 13.92 -43.71
N THR A 13 31.68 12.93 -43.47
CA THR A 13 31.28 11.59 -43.02
C THR A 13 30.99 11.65 -41.53
N ARG A 14 29.78 11.24 -41.12
CA ARG A 14 29.39 11.11 -39.72
C ARG A 14 30.04 9.85 -39.13
N PRO A 15 30.76 9.93 -37.99
CA PRO A 15 31.14 8.73 -37.25
C PRO A 15 29.88 8.14 -36.60
N ASN A 16 29.66 6.85 -36.87
CA ASN A 16 28.78 6.00 -36.09
C ASN A 16 29.59 5.57 -34.86
N ASP A 17 29.31 6.15 -33.70
CA ASP A 17 29.82 5.66 -32.42
C ASP A 17 28.70 4.93 -31.69
N ASP A 18 28.73 3.61 -31.87
CA ASP A 18 28.13 2.64 -30.97
C ASP A 18 28.83 2.69 -29.60
N ALA A 19 28.06 2.38 -28.56
CA ALA A 19 28.45 2.12 -27.17
C ALA A 19 28.62 3.33 -26.22
N SER A 20 27.66 3.47 -25.29
CA SER A 20 27.98 3.48 -23.86
C SER A 20 26.76 3.22 -22.96
N ALA A 21 26.82 2.07 -22.29
CA ALA A 21 26.32 1.80 -20.94
C ALA A 21 24.81 1.87 -20.65
N SER A 22 24.11 0.76 -20.95
CA SER A 22 22.95 0.35 -20.15
C SER A 22 23.41 0.09 -18.71
N LYS A 23 23.17 1.05 -17.82
CA LYS A 23 23.38 0.94 -16.38
C LYS A 23 22.51 -0.21 -15.84
N ALA A 24 23.10 -1.39 -15.71
CA ALA A 24 22.47 -2.55 -15.13
C ALA A 24 21.83 -2.17 -13.79
N ALA A 25 20.52 -2.35 -13.68
CA ALA A 25 19.78 -2.12 -12.46
C ALA A 25 20.39 -2.97 -11.34
N ALA A 26 20.76 -2.32 -10.23
CA ALA A 26 21.26 -3.01 -9.05
C ALA A 26 20.29 -4.13 -8.65
N PRO A 27 20.78 -5.32 -8.24
CA PRO A 27 19.90 -6.40 -7.84
C PRO A 27 18.99 -5.91 -6.71
N ALA A 28 17.68 -6.06 -6.89
CA ALA A 28 16.69 -5.75 -5.87
C ALA A 28 17.14 -6.43 -4.57
N ALA A 29 17.28 -5.64 -3.50
CA ALA A 29 17.72 -6.13 -2.21
C ALA A 29 16.89 -7.37 -1.83
N ARG A 30 17.56 -8.51 -1.69
CA ARG A 30 16.91 -9.74 -1.21
C ARG A 30 16.58 -9.53 0.26
N PHE A 31 15.35 -9.13 0.55
CA PHE A 31 14.83 -9.07 1.91
C PHE A 31 14.91 -10.48 2.51
N ARG A 32 15.72 -10.65 3.56
CA ARG A 32 15.72 -11.87 4.36
C ARG A 32 14.46 -11.87 5.21
N SER A 33 13.74 -12.99 5.25
CA SER A 33 12.63 -13.15 6.19
C SER A 33 13.16 -12.97 7.61
N SER A 34 12.50 -12.16 8.44
CA SER A 34 12.93 -11.89 9.82
C SER A 34 12.92 -13.11 10.74
N GLY A 35 12.44 -14.28 10.26
CA GLY A 35 12.20 -15.48 11.07
C GLY A 35 11.00 -15.36 12.00
N LYS A 36 10.30 -14.21 12.01
CA LYS A 36 9.13 -13.97 12.86
C LYS A 36 7.87 -14.59 12.24
N SER A 37 7.05 -15.19 13.10
CA SER A 37 5.71 -15.67 12.75
C SER A 37 4.69 -14.58 13.04
N TYR A 38 4.06 -14.05 11.99
CA TYR A 38 3.00 -13.06 12.10
C TYR A 38 1.63 -13.74 12.18
N GLN A 39 0.67 -13.05 12.79
CA GLN A 39 -0.73 -13.50 12.90
C GLN A 39 -1.73 -12.47 12.36
N LEU A 40 -1.27 -11.26 12.06
CA LEU A 40 -2.07 -10.14 11.59
C LEU A 40 -1.22 -9.25 10.70
N THR A 41 -1.78 -8.78 9.59
CA THR A 41 -1.17 -7.75 8.76
C THR A 41 -1.96 -6.46 8.90
N ALA A 42 -1.29 -5.33 9.14
CA ALA A 42 -1.93 -4.02 9.27
C ALA A 42 -1.28 -3.03 8.31
N ILE A 43 -2.08 -2.36 7.47
CA ILE A 43 -1.60 -1.47 6.42
C ILE A 43 -2.23 -0.09 6.60
N GLY A 44 -1.41 0.92 6.89
CA GLY A 44 -1.81 2.33 6.99
C GLY A 44 -1.41 3.11 5.73
N THR A 45 -2.32 3.90 5.18
CA THR A 45 -2.15 4.60 3.90
C THR A 45 -2.85 5.97 3.89
N SER A 46 -2.35 6.89 3.05
CA SER A 46 -2.90 8.24 2.88
C SER A 46 -3.00 8.60 1.39
N THR A 47 -2.47 9.74 0.94
CA THR A 47 -2.39 10.13 -0.48
C THR A 47 -1.77 9.01 -1.32
N GLY A 48 -2.33 8.71 -2.50
CA GLY A 48 -1.91 7.59 -3.38
C GLY A 48 -2.09 6.18 -2.80
N GLY A 49 -2.62 6.06 -1.58
CA GLY A 49 -2.92 4.80 -0.90
C GLY A 49 -3.88 3.88 -1.67
N PRO A 50 -4.93 4.37 -2.36
CA PRO A 50 -5.82 3.48 -3.11
C PRO A 50 -5.10 2.67 -4.19
N VAL A 51 -4.19 3.31 -4.93
CA VAL A 51 -3.39 2.66 -5.97
C VAL A 51 -2.36 1.70 -5.36
N ALA A 52 -1.75 2.07 -4.23
CA ALA A 52 -0.79 1.22 -3.54
C ALA A 52 -1.46 -0.05 -2.97
N LEU A 53 -2.61 0.12 -2.30
CA LEU A 53 -3.41 -0.99 -1.77
C LEU A 53 -3.84 -1.94 -2.88
N GLN A 54 -4.34 -1.42 -4.00
CA GLN A 54 -4.70 -2.25 -5.14
C GLN A 54 -3.49 -3.08 -5.63
N LYS A 55 -2.31 -2.47 -5.79
CA LYS A 55 -1.09 -3.17 -6.26
C LYS A 55 -0.62 -4.26 -5.29
N ILE A 56 -0.83 -4.07 -3.99
CA ILE A 56 -0.43 -5.03 -2.96
C ILE A 56 -1.45 -6.17 -2.88
N LEU A 57 -2.73 -5.84 -2.70
CA LEU A 57 -3.78 -6.81 -2.41
C LEU A 57 -4.09 -7.74 -3.59
N THR A 58 -4.00 -7.24 -4.83
CA THR A 58 -4.21 -8.04 -6.04
C THR A 58 -3.14 -9.11 -6.27
N LYS A 59 -1.99 -9.00 -5.61
CA LYS A 59 -0.91 -9.99 -5.65
C LYS A 59 -1.03 -11.03 -4.54
N LEU A 60 -1.94 -10.85 -3.59
CA LEU A 60 -2.14 -11.81 -2.51
C LEU A 60 -2.92 -13.03 -3.04
N PRO A 61 -2.49 -14.25 -2.71
CA PRO A 61 -3.21 -15.44 -3.09
C PRO A 61 -4.50 -15.57 -2.28
N GLY A 62 -5.54 -16.22 -2.83
CA GLY A 62 -6.82 -16.38 -2.15
C GLY A 62 -6.73 -17.12 -0.80
N ASN A 63 -5.70 -17.94 -0.60
CA ASN A 63 -5.43 -18.66 0.66
C ASN A 63 -4.47 -17.91 1.61
N TYR A 64 -4.42 -16.58 1.52
CA TYR A 64 -3.55 -15.78 2.39
C TYR A 64 -3.81 -16.09 3.88
N PRO A 65 -2.77 -16.45 4.67
CA PRO A 65 -2.96 -17.14 5.95
C PRO A 65 -3.37 -16.25 7.13
N HIS A 66 -3.45 -14.93 6.95
CA HIS A 66 -3.67 -13.98 8.05
C HIS A 66 -4.79 -12.99 7.73
N PRO A 67 -5.52 -12.49 8.75
CA PRO A 67 -6.39 -11.33 8.58
C PRO A 67 -5.57 -10.07 8.23
N ILE A 68 -6.18 -9.16 7.48
CA ILE A 68 -5.55 -7.91 7.04
C ILE A 68 -6.41 -6.72 7.51
N LEU A 69 -5.79 -5.76 8.17
CA LEU A 69 -6.42 -4.48 8.54
C LEU A 69 -5.94 -3.39 7.58
N LEU A 70 -6.87 -2.67 6.99
CA LEU A 70 -6.59 -1.57 6.07
C LEU A 70 -7.08 -0.28 6.67
N ILE A 71 -6.17 0.67 6.83
CA ILE A 71 -6.47 2.03 7.27
C ILE A 71 -6.09 2.94 6.12
N GLN A 72 -7.10 3.51 5.47
CA GLN A 72 -6.94 4.50 4.43
C GLN A 72 -7.61 5.78 4.91
N HIS A 73 -6.85 6.88 4.96
CA HIS A 73 -7.45 8.18 5.27
C HIS A 73 -8.36 8.60 4.11
N MET A 74 -9.66 8.35 4.25
CA MET A 74 -10.69 8.55 3.23
C MET A 74 -12.05 8.86 3.89
N PRO A 75 -12.86 9.78 3.33
CA PRO A 75 -14.19 10.07 3.85
C PRO A 75 -15.14 8.87 3.79
N ALA A 76 -16.13 8.84 4.69
CA ALA A 76 -17.13 7.76 4.82
C ALA A 76 -17.86 7.45 3.50
N THR A 77 -18.10 8.46 2.68
CA THR A 77 -18.81 8.34 1.39
C THR A 77 -18.05 7.48 0.37
N PHE A 78 -16.76 7.24 0.56
CA PHE A 78 -15.93 6.53 -0.42
C PHE A 78 -15.44 5.15 0.05
N THR A 79 -15.36 4.91 1.36
CA THR A 79 -14.75 3.68 1.90
C THR A 79 -15.50 2.41 1.48
N ALA A 80 -16.83 2.41 1.52
CA ALA A 80 -17.64 1.27 1.09
C ALA A 80 -17.43 0.92 -0.40
N ALA A 81 -17.51 1.93 -1.27
CA ALA A 81 -17.29 1.74 -2.71
C ALA A 81 -15.85 1.30 -3.03
N PHE A 82 -14.87 1.83 -2.29
CA PHE A 82 -13.47 1.43 -2.45
C PHE A 82 -13.23 -0.02 -2.02
N ALA A 83 -13.81 -0.46 -0.89
CA ALA A 83 -13.74 -1.85 -0.46
C ALA A 83 -14.37 -2.80 -1.49
N ALA A 84 -15.56 -2.46 -2.00
CA ALA A 84 -16.22 -3.24 -3.06
C ALA A 84 -15.36 -3.34 -4.33
N ARG A 85 -14.72 -2.23 -4.73
CA ARG A 85 -13.82 -2.22 -5.89
C ARG A 85 -12.61 -3.13 -5.65
N LEU A 86 -11.96 -3.06 -4.50
CA LEU A 86 -10.83 -3.94 -4.18
C LEU A 86 -11.26 -5.41 -4.17
N ASN A 87 -12.42 -5.73 -3.60
CA ASN A 87 -12.97 -7.09 -3.57
C ASN A 87 -13.14 -7.67 -4.98
N SER A 88 -13.58 -6.85 -5.95
CA SER A 88 -13.73 -7.28 -7.35
C SER A 88 -12.41 -7.60 -8.07
N LEU A 89 -11.28 -7.14 -7.52
CA LEU A 89 -9.96 -7.27 -8.14
C LEU A 89 -9.06 -8.30 -7.46
N CYS A 90 -9.35 -8.65 -6.20
CA CYS A 90 -8.48 -9.49 -5.37
C CYS A 90 -9.00 -10.93 -5.31
N GLN A 91 -8.08 -11.86 -5.04
CA GLN A 91 -8.45 -13.26 -4.75
C GLN A 91 -8.92 -13.44 -3.30
N ILE A 92 -8.40 -12.60 -2.40
CA ILE A 92 -8.85 -12.51 -1.00
C ILE A 92 -10.18 -11.75 -0.92
N THR A 93 -10.92 -11.97 0.17
CA THR A 93 -12.12 -11.18 0.43
C THR A 93 -11.71 -9.80 0.95
N VAL A 94 -12.30 -8.74 0.41
CA VAL A 94 -12.12 -7.37 0.90
C VAL A 94 -13.49 -6.79 1.24
N LYS A 95 -13.62 -6.21 2.43
CA LYS A 95 -14.87 -5.56 2.85
C LYS A 95 -14.60 -4.34 3.72
N GLU A 96 -15.56 -3.43 3.76
CA GLU A 96 -15.59 -2.41 4.81
C GLU A 96 -15.87 -3.11 6.15
N ALA A 97 -15.12 -2.72 7.18
CA ALA A 97 -15.17 -3.34 8.49
C ALA A 97 -16.48 -2.99 9.20
N ALA A 98 -17.16 -4.00 9.72
CA ALA A 98 -18.36 -3.84 10.52
C ALA A 98 -18.07 -4.11 12.00
N ASN A 99 -18.83 -3.45 12.88
CA ASN A 99 -18.73 -3.72 14.31
C ASN A 99 -19.11 -5.18 14.61
N GLY A 100 -18.25 -5.88 15.35
CA GLY A 100 -18.42 -7.29 15.70
C GLY A 100 -17.83 -8.27 14.69
N ASP A 101 -17.26 -7.80 13.56
CA ASP A 101 -16.56 -8.67 12.61
C ASP A 101 -15.47 -9.48 13.32
N VAL A 102 -15.48 -10.80 13.11
CA VAL A 102 -14.43 -11.70 13.62
C VAL A 102 -13.29 -11.72 12.62
N LEU A 103 -12.06 -11.52 13.06
CA LEU A 103 -10.90 -11.52 12.16
C LEU A 103 -10.66 -12.92 11.59
N GLN A 104 -10.73 -13.02 10.26
CA GLN A 104 -10.58 -14.26 9.51
C GLN A 104 -9.36 -14.22 8.57
N PRO A 105 -8.62 -15.32 8.42
CA PRO A 105 -7.60 -15.46 7.38
C PRO A 105 -8.15 -15.17 5.98
N GLY A 106 -7.36 -14.52 5.13
CA GLY A 106 -7.75 -14.22 3.75
C GLY A 106 -8.83 -13.15 3.61
N VAL A 107 -9.12 -12.42 4.69
CA VAL A 107 -10.07 -11.29 4.67
C VAL A 107 -9.35 -10.00 5.03
N ALA A 108 -9.52 -8.99 4.19
CA ALA A 108 -9.06 -7.64 4.41
C ALA A 108 -10.22 -6.72 4.83
N TYR A 109 -10.05 -6.07 5.97
CA TYR A 109 -11.03 -5.20 6.60
C TYR A 109 -10.60 -3.74 6.45
N LEU A 110 -11.35 -2.98 5.66
CA LEU A 110 -11.14 -1.54 5.49
C LEU A 110 -11.86 -0.77 6.59
N ALA A 111 -11.11 0.04 7.35
CA ALA A 111 -11.68 0.90 8.36
C ALA A 111 -12.67 1.90 7.72
N PRO A 112 -13.91 2.01 8.25
CA PRO A 112 -14.90 2.93 7.72
C PRO A 112 -14.48 4.39 7.94
N GLY A 113 -14.69 5.23 6.93
CA GLY A 113 -14.42 6.66 7.01
C GLY A 113 -15.25 7.34 8.10
N GLY A 114 -14.70 8.36 8.76
CA GLY A 114 -15.42 9.09 9.82
C GLY A 114 -15.54 8.35 11.16
N MET A 115 -15.08 7.10 11.25
CA MET A 115 -15.10 6.28 12.46
C MET A 115 -13.69 5.79 12.82
N GLN A 116 -13.54 5.25 14.02
CA GLN A 116 -12.34 4.55 14.46
C GLN A 116 -12.56 3.04 14.41
N MET A 117 -11.50 2.33 14.02
CA MET A 117 -11.44 0.87 14.03
C MET A 117 -10.47 0.43 15.13
N MET A 118 -10.95 -0.40 16.04
CA MET A 118 -10.15 -1.01 17.08
C MET A 118 -10.29 -2.53 17.03
N ILE A 119 -9.26 -3.23 17.48
CA ILE A 119 -9.31 -4.67 17.67
C ILE A 119 -9.45 -4.97 19.16
N GLU A 120 -10.33 -5.91 19.50
CA GLU A 120 -10.57 -6.38 20.87
C GLU A 120 -10.55 -7.91 20.95
N GLY A 121 -10.37 -8.44 22.17
CA GLY A 121 -10.37 -9.88 22.43
C GLY A 121 -8.97 -10.47 22.56
N ARG A 122 -8.78 -11.67 22.00
CA ARG A 122 -7.54 -12.47 22.09
C ARG A 122 -7.16 -13.00 20.70
N PRO A 123 -5.88 -13.32 20.45
CA PRO A 123 -5.48 -14.00 19.23
C PRO A 123 -6.34 -15.25 18.98
N GLY A 124 -6.83 -15.43 17.76
CA GLY A 124 -7.73 -16.52 17.36
C GLY A 124 -9.23 -16.26 17.58
N SER A 125 -9.60 -15.28 18.41
CA SER A 125 -11.00 -14.88 18.63
C SER A 125 -11.19 -13.36 18.60
N ALA A 126 -10.26 -12.65 17.96
CA ALA A 126 -10.25 -11.19 17.91
C ALA A 126 -11.41 -10.66 17.06
N LYS A 127 -11.97 -9.55 17.51
CA LYS A 127 -13.10 -8.89 16.85
C LYS A 127 -12.80 -7.43 16.58
N ILE A 128 -13.42 -6.90 15.53
CA ILE A 128 -13.39 -5.48 15.21
C ILE A 128 -14.46 -4.76 16.03
N ARG A 129 -14.07 -3.65 16.65
CA ARG A 129 -14.96 -2.69 17.28
C ARG A 129 -14.90 -1.38 16.50
N ILE A 130 -16.05 -0.88 16.06
CA ILE A 130 -16.17 0.42 15.40
C ILE A 130 -16.70 1.44 16.41
N LEU A 131 -16.00 2.56 16.52
CA LEU A 131 -16.27 3.62 17.49
C LEU A 131 -16.35 4.97 16.79
N ASP A 132 -17.21 5.86 17.26
CA ASP A 132 -17.08 7.27 16.91
C ASP A 132 -15.86 7.83 17.65
N GLY A 133 -14.88 8.37 16.90
CA GLY A 133 -13.69 8.98 17.47
C GLY A 133 -13.93 10.30 18.22
N GLY A 134 -15.19 10.79 18.26
CA GLY A 134 -15.56 12.05 18.91
C GLY A 134 -14.91 13.28 18.24
N GLU A 135 -15.18 14.48 18.76
CA GLU A 135 -14.61 15.72 18.17
C GLU A 135 -13.10 15.91 18.46
N ARG A 136 -12.54 15.14 19.39
CA ARG A 136 -11.13 15.27 19.81
C ARG A 136 -10.13 14.70 18.81
N MET A 137 -10.56 13.82 17.89
CA MET A 137 -9.68 13.21 16.89
C MET A 137 -9.85 13.85 15.53
N ASN A 138 -8.75 14.45 15.05
CA ASN A 138 -8.68 15.12 13.75
C ASN A 138 -8.73 14.14 12.56
N TYR A 139 -8.40 12.87 12.78
CA TYR A 139 -8.28 11.85 11.73
C TYR A 139 -9.13 10.62 12.04
N LYS A 140 -10.09 10.32 11.16
CA LYS A 140 -11.00 9.17 11.29
C LYS A 140 -11.17 8.47 9.92
N PRO A 141 -10.60 7.27 9.72
CA PRO A 141 -9.90 6.42 10.70
C PRO A 141 -8.45 6.84 10.97
N CYS A 142 -7.98 6.62 12.20
CA CYS A 142 -6.58 6.81 12.58
C CYS A 142 -5.79 5.49 12.60
N VAL A 143 -4.59 5.52 12.02
CA VAL A 143 -3.68 4.37 11.95
C VAL A 143 -3.27 3.91 13.34
N ASP A 144 -2.85 4.82 14.21
CA ASP A 144 -2.27 4.49 15.52
C ASP A 144 -3.30 3.89 16.48
N VAL A 145 -4.57 4.27 16.37
CA VAL A 145 -5.65 3.63 17.14
C VAL A 145 -5.81 2.16 16.75
N THR A 146 -5.81 1.89 15.44
CA THR A 146 -5.92 0.52 14.93
C THR A 146 -4.65 -0.28 15.26
N PHE A 147 -3.47 0.28 14.99
CA PHE A 147 -2.19 -0.39 15.19
C PHE A 147 -1.90 -0.61 16.67
N GLY A 148 -2.20 0.37 17.52
CA GLY A 148 -2.03 0.28 18.97
C GLY A 148 -2.95 -0.77 19.59
N SER A 149 -4.21 -0.86 19.16
CA SER A 149 -5.12 -1.91 19.64
C SER A 149 -4.72 -3.30 19.12
N ALA A 150 -4.30 -3.41 17.87
CA ALA A 150 -3.75 -4.64 17.30
C ALA A 150 -2.48 -5.11 18.05
N ALA A 151 -1.55 -4.21 18.33
CA ALA A 151 -0.31 -4.50 19.06
C ALA A 151 -0.57 -4.94 20.51
N LYS A 152 -1.62 -4.42 21.15
CA LYS A 152 -2.05 -4.89 22.49
C LYS A 152 -2.50 -6.35 22.50
N ILE A 153 -3.06 -6.85 21.39
CA ILE A 153 -3.62 -8.20 21.30
C ILE A 153 -2.62 -9.21 20.75
N TYR A 154 -1.91 -8.84 19.70
CA TYR A 154 -1.01 -9.72 18.95
C TYR A 154 0.47 -9.49 19.27
N HIS A 155 0.80 -8.49 20.08
CA HIS A 155 2.16 -8.15 20.50
C HIS A 155 3.11 -7.99 19.29
N ASP A 156 4.19 -8.75 19.25
CA ASP A 156 5.22 -8.74 18.21
C ASP A 156 4.83 -9.52 16.94
N LYS A 157 3.60 -10.07 16.88
CA LYS A 157 3.08 -10.87 15.76
C LYS A 157 2.25 -10.05 14.77
N VAL A 158 2.35 -8.73 14.80
CA VAL A 158 1.72 -7.84 13.81
C VAL A 158 2.75 -7.42 12.76
N LEU A 159 2.45 -7.70 11.49
CA LEU A 159 3.17 -7.13 10.36
C LEU A 159 2.54 -5.79 10.00
N SER A 160 3.17 -4.69 10.41
CA SER A 160 2.70 -3.34 10.12
C SER A 160 3.41 -2.74 8.90
N MET A 161 2.64 -2.21 7.95
CA MET A 161 3.12 -1.53 6.77
C MET A 161 2.50 -0.13 6.71
N VAL A 162 3.33 0.88 6.45
CA VAL A 162 2.88 2.27 6.35
C VAL A 162 3.31 2.80 4.98
N LEU A 163 2.33 3.15 4.15
CA LEU A 163 2.54 3.56 2.77
C LEU A 163 2.19 5.04 2.58
N THR A 164 3.07 5.76 1.90
CA THR A 164 2.80 7.09 1.35
C THR A 164 2.67 6.97 -0.17
N GLY A 165 1.94 7.87 -0.81
CA GLY A 165 1.69 7.79 -2.25
C GLY A 165 1.62 9.13 -2.97
N MET A 166 2.22 9.11 -4.17
CA MET A 166 2.42 10.14 -5.19
C MET A 166 3.46 11.24 -4.89
N GLY A 167 4.29 11.50 -5.91
CA GLY A 167 5.60 12.17 -5.82
C GLY A 167 5.58 13.68 -5.52
N LEU A 168 6.78 14.15 -5.14
CA LEU A 168 7.18 15.53 -4.79
C LEU A 168 6.66 16.15 -3.49
N MET A 169 5.78 15.49 -2.74
CA MET A 169 5.49 15.90 -1.36
C MET A 169 5.67 14.69 -0.45
N ALA A 170 6.70 14.72 0.42
CA ALA A 170 6.87 13.75 1.49
C ALA A 170 5.77 13.95 2.55
N ALA A 171 4.53 13.64 2.21
CA ALA A 171 3.43 13.64 3.15
C ALA A 171 3.43 12.30 3.90
N LYS A 172 3.90 12.36 5.15
CA LYS A 172 3.58 11.46 6.25
C LYS A 172 2.32 10.65 5.95
N ALA A 173 2.40 9.33 6.02
CA ALA A 173 1.26 8.60 6.54
C ALA A 173 1.11 9.14 7.97
N HIS A 174 0.15 10.04 8.17
CA HIS A 174 -0.02 10.69 9.45
C HIS A 174 -0.44 9.62 10.45
N ALA A 175 0.53 9.14 11.22
CA ALA A 175 0.28 8.73 12.58
C ALA A 175 -0.46 9.89 13.25
N CYS A 176 -1.70 9.63 13.68
CA CYS A 176 -2.34 10.46 14.68
C CYS A 176 -1.86 9.91 16.03
#